data_AF-A0A9N8KBV8-F1
#
_entry.id   AF-A0A9N8KBV8-F1
#
_cell.length_a   1.000
_cell.length_b   1.000
_cell.length_c   1.000
_cell.angle_alpha   90.00
_cell.angle_beta   90.00
_cell.angle_gamma   90.00
#
_symmetry.space_group_name_H-M   'P 1'
#
loop_
_entity.id
_entity.type
_entity.pdbx_description
1 polymer ?
#
loop_
_entity_poly.entity_id
_entity_poly.type
_entity_poly.pdbx_seq_one_letter_code
_entity_poly.pdbx_strand_id
1 'polypeptide(L)'
;MRCHILTVLATLAATVVADVKFSSPVAGQQIAGGTAFTITWTDDGTTPTIDQFAGYTLNLMAGGNTAVERIPAGAATQPTAADMKRYLNRWKD
;
A
#
# COMPACT_ATOMS: atom_id res chain seq x y z
N MET A 1 -33.77 16.07 -30.60
CA MET A 1 -33.61 15.90 -29.13
C MET A 1 -33.26 14.46 -28.72
N ARG A 2 -33.84 13.41 -29.30
CA ARG A 2 -33.57 11.99 -28.96
C ARG A 2 -32.15 11.48 -29.29
N CYS A 3 -31.53 11.95 -30.38
CA CYS A 3 -30.19 11.51 -30.76
C CYS A 3 -29.07 12.08 -29.87
N HIS A 4 -29.28 13.27 -29.27
CA HIS A 4 -28.29 13.91 -28.40
C HIS A 4 -28.13 13.22 -27.05
N ILE A 5 -29.22 12.66 -26.51
CA ILE A 5 -29.18 11.89 -25.26
C ILE A 5 -28.35 10.63 -25.44
N LEU A 6 -28.48 9.95 -26.58
CA LEU A 6 -27.69 8.75 -26.90
C LEU A 6 -26.20 9.07 -27.10
N THR A 7 -25.87 10.22 -27.67
CA THR A 7 -24.47 10.65 -27.83
C THR A 7 -23.82 10.98 -26.48
N VAL A 8 -24.55 11.68 -25.61
CA VAL A 8 -24.07 11.98 -24.24
C VAL A 8 -23.91 10.69 -23.41
N LEU A 9 -24.85 9.75 -23.52
CA LEU A 9 -24.75 8.47 -22.80
C LEU A 9 -23.55 7.62 -23.28
N ALA A 10 -23.26 7.63 -24.58
CA ALA A 10 -22.10 6.93 -25.15
C ALA A 10 -20.76 7.51 -24.68
N THR A 11 -20.67 8.83 -24.48
CA THR A 11 -19.44 9.46 -23.96
C THR A 11 -19.16 9.15 -22.49
N LEU A 12 -20.19 8.88 -21.67
CA LEU A 12 -20.00 8.48 -20.26
C LEU A 12 -19.48 7.05 -20.11
N ALA A 13 -19.68 6.18 -21.11
CA ALA A 13 -19.24 4.78 -21.05
C ALA A 13 -17.72 4.60 -21.25
N ALA A 14 -17.00 5.65 -21.68
CA ALA A 14 -15.57 5.58 -22.02
C ALA A 14 -14.65 5.98 -20.85
N THR A 15 -15.09 5.78 -19.60
CA THR A 15 -14.21 5.98 -18.43
C THR A 15 -13.35 4.74 -18.21
N VAL A 16 -12.26 4.65 -18.96
CA VAL A 16 -11.22 3.64 -18.75
C VAL A 16 -10.00 4.31 -18.11
N VAL A 17 -9.42 3.65 -17.11
CA VAL A 17 -8.29 4.13 -16.31
C VAL A 17 -7.13 3.17 -16.56
N ALA A 18 -5.90 3.67 -16.67
CA ALA A 18 -4.72 2.80 -16.68
C ALA A 18 -4.62 2.08 -15.35
N ASP A 19 -4.87 0.77 -15.34
CA ASP A 19 -4.82 -0.03 -14.12
C ASP A 19 -3.38 -0.52 -13.85
N VAL A 20 -3.06 -0.68 -12.57
CA VAL A 20 -1.73 -1.07 -12.11
C VAL A 20 -1.82 -2.39 -11.36
N LYS A 21 -1.19 -3.44 -11.90
CA LYS A 21 -1.19 -4.76 -11.29
C LYS A 21 0.12 -5.03 -10.56
N PHE A 22 0.10 -5.01 -9.22
CA PHE A 22 1.24 -5.43 -8.41
C PHE A 22 1.48 -6.94 -8.51
N SER A 23 2.72 -7.34 -8.76
CA SER A 23 3.18 -8.73 -8.80
C SER A 23 4.16 -9.08 -7.68
N SER A 24 4.82 -8.07 -7.11
CA SER A 24 5.65 -8.17 -5.91
C SER A 24 5.47 -6.92 -5.05
N PRO A 25 5.39 -7.04 -3.72
CA PRO A 25 5.23 -8.28 -2.95
C PRO A 25 3.93 -9.02 -3.28
N VAL A 26 3.91 -10.35 -3.15
CA VAL A 26 2.64 -11.08 -3.33
C VAL A 26 1.66 -10.72 -2.20
N ALA A 27 0.36 -10.74 -2.48
CA ALA A 27 -0.65 -10.38 -1.49
C ALA A 27 -0.51 -11.22 -0.21
N GLY A 28 -0.45 -10.55 0.94
CA GLY A 28 -0.29 -11.19 2.24
C GLY A 28 1.15 -11.58 2.61
N GLN A 29 2.14 -11.32 1.74
CA GLN A 29 3.54 -11.52 2.08
C GLN A 29 3.94 -10.62 3.27
N GLN A 30 4.55 -11.23 4.29
CA GLN A 30 5.18 -10.49 5.37
C GLN A 30 6.57 -10.02 4.94
N ILE A 31 6.88 -8.76 5.25
CA ILE A 31 8.16 -8.14 4.92
C ILE A 31 8.80 -7.71 6.23
N ALA A 32 10.05 -8.12 6.45
CA ALA A 32 10.80 -7.70 7.62
C ALA A 32 10.99 -6.17 7.62
N GLY A 33 10.68 -5.53 8.75
CA GLY A 33 10.95 -4.12 8.93
C GLY A 33 12.45 -3.82 8.84
N GLY A 34 12.81 -2.64 8.33
CA GLY A 34 14.20 -2.19 8.24
C GLY A 34 15.03 -2.81 7.11
N THR A 35 14.43 -3.65 6.26
CA THR A 35 15.08 -4.19 5.06
C THR A 35 14.58 -3.50 3.80
N ALA A 36 15.48 -3.27 2.84
CA ALA A 36 15.07 -2.86 1.50
C ALA A 36 14.28 -4.00 0.83
N PHE A 37 13.25 -3.65 0.06
CA PHE A 37 12.49 -4.59 -0.74
C PHE A 37 12.08 -3.95 -2.06
N THR A 38 11.80 -4.79 -3.05
CA THR A 38 11.44 -4.36 -4.40
C THR A 38 9.94 -4.53 -4.63
N ILE A 39 9.32 -3.48 -5.15
CA ILE A 39 7.93 -3.49 -5.59
C ILE A 39 7.93 -3.59 -7.11
N THR A 40 7.17 -4.56 -7.63
CA THR A 40 7.04 -4.81 -9.07
C THR A 40 5.58 -4.73 -9.45
N TRP A 41 5.28 -4.03 -10.53
CA TRP A 41 3.95 -3.93 -11.12
C TRP A 41 4.02 -4.00 -12.63
N THR A 42 2.87 -4.23 -13.25
CA THR A 42 2.68 -4.18 -14.71
C THR A 42 1.48 -3.33 -15.07
N ASP A 43 1.50 -2.76 -16.27
CA ASP A 43 0.31 -2.26 -16.96
C ASP A 43 -0.67 -3.41 -17.21
N ASP A 44 -1.97 -3.12 -17.26
CA ASP A 44 -3.01 -4.12 -17.50
C ASP A 44 -3.23 -4.42 -19.00
N GLY A 45 -2.60 -3.65 -19.88
CA GLY A 45 -2.70 -3.75 -21.33
C GLY A 45 -3.92 -3.04 -21.92
N THR A 46 -4.74 -2.37 -21.10
CA THR A 46 -5.93 -1.64 -21.54
C THR A 46 -5.57 -0.18 -21.78
N THR A 47 -6.05 0.41 -22.88
CA THR A 47 -5.85 1.85 -23.10
C THR A 47 -6.76 2.69 -22.19
N PRO A 48 -6.30 3.84 -21.67
CA PRO A 48 -4.96 4.42 -21.81
C PRO A 48 -3.91 3.59 -21.06
N THR A 49 -2.73 3.45 -21.66
CA THR A 49 -1.60 2.74 -21.04
C THR A 49 -0.93 3.62 -19.99
N ILE A 50 -0.30 3.00 -18.99
CA ILE A 50 0.32 3.68 -17.87
C ILE A 50 1.38 4.68 -18.36
N ASP A 51 2.21 4.35 -19.35
CA ASP A 51 3.26 5.24 -19.90
C ASP A 51 2.77 6.61 -20.41
N GLN A 52 1.46 6.80 -20.59
CA GLN A 52 0.84 8.07 -20.94
C GLN A 52 0.77 9.07 -19.77
N PHE A 53 1.00 8.65 -18.52
CA PHE A 53 0.97 9.52 -17.34
C PHE A 53 2.38 9.97 -16.90
N ALA A 54 2.50 11.25 -16.54
CA ALA A 54 3.79 11.87 -16.23
C ALA A 54 4.38 11.49 -14.86
N GLY A 55 3.61 10.87 -13.96
CA GLY A 55 4.11 10.49 -12.64
C GLY A 55 3.12 9.65 -11.84
N TYR A 56 3.66 8.87 -10.90
CA TYR A 56 2.92 7.99 -10.00
C TYR A 56 3.28 8.31 -8.56
N THR A 57 2.28 8.18 -7.68
CA THR A 57 2.50 8.22 -6.24
C THR A 57 2.34 6.81 -5.69
N LEU A 58 3.40 6.27 -5.09
CA LEU A 58 3.36 5.02 -4.36
C LEU A 58 3.28 5.31 -2.87
N ASN A 59 2.14 4.99 -2.26
CA ASN A 59 1.94 5.12 -0.82
C ASN A 59 2.17 3.78 -0.13
N LEU A 60 3.12 3.73 0.80
CA LEU A 60 3.39 2.53 1.58
C LEU A 60 2.68 2.63 2.93
N MET A 61 1.84 1.64 3.22
CA MET A 61 1.12 1.54 4.50
C MET A 61 1.66 0.36 5.28
N ALA A 62 2.08 0.58 6.52
CA ALA A 62 2.48 -0.48 7.44
C ALA A 62 1.27 -0.97 8.25
N GLY A 63 1.12 -2.28 8.38
CA GLY A 63 0.08 -2.92 9.18
C GLY A 63 0.02 -4.43 8.94
N GLY A 64 -0.47 -5.18 9.92
CA GLY A 64 -0.71 -6.61 9.77
C GLY A 64 -2.09 -6.94 9.18
N ASN A 65 -2.21 -8.15 8.64
CA ASN A 65 -3.47 -8.77 8.20
C ASN A 65 -4.23 -9.46 9.36
N THR A 66 -3.74 -9.32 10.58
CA THR A 66 -4.39 -9.79 11.81
C THR A 66 -4.61 -8.63 12.76
N ALA A 67 -5.65 -8.72 13.60
CA ALA A 67 -6.13 -7.61 14.44
C ALA A 67 -5.11 -7.09 15.49
N VAL A 68 -3.92 -7.68 15.60
CA VAL A 68 -2.94 -7.40 16.67
C VAL A 68 -1.87 -6.37 16.25
N GLU A 69 -1.76 -5.98 14.97
CA GLU A 69 -0.55 -5.29 14.48
C GLU A 69 -0.82 -3.96 13.74
N ARG A 70 -1.69 -3.10 14.30
CA ARG A 70 -1.62 -1.66 13.96
C ARG A 70 -0.71 -0.95 14.95
N ILE A 71 0.59 -0.94 14.65
CA ILE A 71 1.54 -0.04 15.29
C ILE A 71 2.01 0.95 14.21
N PRO A 72 1.85 2.27 14.40
CA PRO A 72 2.48 3.23 13.50
C PRO A 72 3.98 2.98 13.48
N ALA A 73 4.58 2.90 12.28
CA ALA A 73 5.99 2.52 12.07
C ALA A 73 7.03 3.39 12.83
N GLY A 74 6.61 4.48 13.46
CA GLY A 74 7.46 5.36 14.29
C GLY A 74 7.48 5.07 15.79
N ALA A 75 6.74 4.09 16.34
CA ALA A 75 6.53 3.97 17.78
C ALA A 75 7.13 2.72 18.48
N ALA A 76 7.64 1.72 17.74
CA ALA A 76 8.15 0.49 18.35
C ALA A 76 9.68 0.42 18.28
N THR A 77 10.37 1.03 19.25
CA THR A 77 11.71 0.57 19.62
C THR A 77 11.53 -0.63 20.53
N GLN A 78 11.96 -1.81 20.08
CA GLN A 78 11.93 -3.01 20.92
C GLN A 78 12.77 -2.74 22.20
N PRO A 79 12.23 -2.95 23.41
CA PRO A 79 12.97 -2.68 24.64
C PRO A 79 14.26 -3.50 24.68
N THR A 80 15.38 -2.87 25.02
CA THR A 80 16.65 -3.58 25.16
C THR A 80 16.63 -4.47 26.40
N ALA A 81 17.54 -5.46 26.47
CA ALA A 81 17.70 -6.28 27.67
C ALA A 81 18.03 -5.43 28.92
N ALA A 82 18.61 -4.24 28.75
CA ALA A 82 18.85 -3.29 29.83
C ALA A 82 17.55 -2.63 30.31
N ASP A 83 16.66 -2.26 29.39
CA ASP A 83 15.34 -1.70 29.71
C ASP A 83 14.47 -2.72 30.44
N MET A 84 14.52 -3.98 30.00
CA MET A 84 13.83 -5.10 30.65
C MET A 84 14.29 -5.29 32.11
N LYS A 85 15.60 -5.20 32.37
CA LYS A 85 16.15 -5.30 33.74
C LYS A 85 15.70 -4.13 34.63
N ARG A 86 15.57 -2.92 34.09
CA ARG A 86 15.07 -1.75 34.82
C ARG A 86 13.61 -1.91 35.25
N TYR A 87 12.77 -2.51 34.40
CA TYR A 87 11.37 -2.80 34.76
C TYR A 87 11.26 -3.83 35.88
N LEU A 88 12.07 -4.90 35.80
CA LEU A 88 12.05 -5.98 36.80
C LEU A 88 12.45 -5.48 38.20
N ASN A 89 13.31 -4.48 38.28
CA ASN A 89 13.84 -3.97 39.55
C ASN A 89 13.09 -2.74 40.08
N ARG A 90 12.10 -2.21 39.36
CA ARG A 90 11.34 -1.00 39.79
C ARG A 90 10.56 -1.20 41.10
N TRP A 91 10.13 -2.43 41.38
CA TRP A 91 9.30 -2.77 42.55
C TRP A 91 10.10 -3.30 43.74
N LYS A 92 11.44 -3.20 43.67
CA LYS A 92 12.35 -3.73 44.69
C LYS A 92 12.93 -2.65 45.61
N ASP A 93 12.54 -1.40 45.40
CA ASP A 93 12.71 -0.30 46.35
C ASP A 93 11.42 -0.13 47.18
#